data_AF-A0A934ACN9-F1
#
_entry.id   AF-A0A934ACN9-F1
#
_cell.length_a   1.000
_cell.length_b   1.000
_cell.length_c   1.000
_cell.angle_alpha   90.00
_cell.angle_beta   90.00
_cell.angle_gamma   90.00
#
_symmetry.space_group_name_H-M   'P 1'
#
loop_
_entity.id
_entity.type
_entity.pdbx_description
1 polymer ?
#
loop_
_entity_poly.entity_id
_entity_poly.type
_entity_poly.pdbx_seq_one_letter_code
_entity_poly.pdbx_strand_id
1 'polypeptide(L)'
;MSFHDDKLWQEAYMAALDLLEATDGQPGDLIDQVRKHALMVVTEVAQAVANRDRKFRDIKLRGVVNMIVALRSLLSLLWAREALADEAFGKLDSAYEALSGKLPR
;
A
#
# COMPACT_ATOMS: atom_id res chain seq x y z
N MET A 1 14.06 16.53 -9.24
CA MET A 1 13.83 15.64 -8.09
C MET A 1 13.12 14.41 -8.62
N SER A 2 13.67 13.23 -8.38
CA SER A 2 13.05 11.98 -8.82
C SER A 2 11.88 11.66 -7.87
N PHE A 3 10.83 10.98 -8.34
CA PHE A 3 9.80 10.47 -7.43
C PHE A 3 10.37 9.43 -6.46
N HIS A 4 11.50 8.81 -6.81
CA HIS A 4 12.23 7.89 -5.94
C HIS A 4 12.82 8.56 -4.68
N ASP A 5 12.99 9.88 -4.69
CA ASP A 5 13.48 10.65 -3.55
C ASP A 5 12.34 11.07 -2.60
N ASP A 6 11.08 10.82 -2.99
CA ASP A 6 9.91 11.21 -2.21
C ASP A 6 9.66 10.21 -1.07
N LYS A 7 9.61 10.73 0.16
CA LYS A 7 9.43 9.90 1.37
C LYS A 7 8.13 9.11 1.35
N LEU A 8 7.04 9.68 0.83
CA LEU A 8 5.76 9.00 0.77
C LEU A 8 5.83 7.80 -0.18
N TRP A 9 6.52 7.96 -1.31
CA TRP A 9 6.77 6.86 -2.24
C TRP A 9 7.66 5.78 -1.61
N GLN A 10 8.73 6.15 -0.93
CA GLN A 10 9.64 5.21 -0.27
C GLN A 10 8.92 4.36 0.80
N GLU A 11 8.04 4.98 1.59
CA GLU A 11 7.25 4.27 2.59
C GLU A 11 6.25 3.30 1.95
N ALA A 12 5.55 3.73 0.89
CA ALA A 12 4.66 2.85 0.14
C ALA A 12 5.42 1.66 -0.47
N TYR A 13 6.62 1.91 -1.02
CA TYR A 13 7.50 0.90 -1.59
C TYR A 13 7.92 -0.13 -0.54
N MET A 14 8.38 0.31 0.63
CA MET A 14 8.78 -0.60 1.72
C MET A 14 7.61 -1.46 2.20
N ALA A 15 6.43 -0.86 2.39
CA ALA A 15 5.24 -1.61 2.79
C ALA A 15 4.83 -2.67 1.75
N ALA A 16 4.94 -2.36 0.46
CA ALA A 16 4.65 -3.33 -0.60
C ALA A 16 5.71 -4.43 -0.68
N LEU A 17 6.99 -4.12 -0.46
CA LEU A 17 8.06 -5.12 -0.41
C LEU A 17 7.85 -6.08 0.77
N ASP A 18 7.58 -5.56 1.96
CA ASP A 18 7.25 -6.36 3.16
C ASP A 18 6.07 -7.30 2.89
N LEU A 19 5.06 -6.84 2.15
CA LEU A 19 3.89 -7.65 1.79
C LEU A 19 4.23 -8.76 0.80
N LEU A 20 5.05 -8.45 -0.21
CA LEU A 20 5.50 -9.44 -1.19
C LEU A 20 6.34 -10.52 -0.52
N GLU A 21 7.21 -10.14 0.41
CA GLU A 21 8.00 -11.07 1.23
C GLU A 21 7.10 -11.92 2.13
N ALA A 22 6.16 -11.31 2.85
CA ALA A 22 5.25 -12.03 3.76
C ALA A 22 4.33 -13.02 3.04
N THR A 23 4.06 -12.78 1.75
CA THR A 23 3.23 -13.66 0.92
C THR A 23 4.04 -14.54 -0.01
N ASP A 24 5.37 -14.49 -0.02
CA ASP A 24 6.19 -15.21 -1.00
C ASP A 24 5.91 -16.73 -1.01
N GLY A 25 5.89 -17.32 -2.20
CA GLY A 25 5.56 -18.74 -2.39
C GLY A 25 4.11 -19.13 -2.10
N GLN A 26 3.26 -18.23 -1.57
CA GLN A 26 1.85 -18.53 -1.32
C GLN A 26 1.01 -18.38 -2.60
N PRO A 27 0.26 -19.43 -3.03
CA PRO A 27 -0.66 -19.34 -4.16
C PRO A 27 -2.08 -18.93 -3.72
N GLY A 28 -2.84 -18.32 -4.63
CA GLY A 28 -4.29 -18.18 -4.50
C GLY A 28 -4.83 -16.79 -4.84
N ASP A 29 -6.08 -16.75 -5.30
CA ASP A 29 -6.73 -15.54 -5.81
C ASP A 29 -6.71 -14.37 -4.83
N LEU A 30 -6.87 -14.63 -3.53
CA LEU A 30 -6.84 -13.59 -2.50
C LEU A 30 -5.42 -13.03 -2.31
N ILE A 31 -4.40 -13.89 -2.33
CA ILE A 31 -2.99 -13.47 -2.26
C ILE A 31 -2.66 -12.59 -3.47
N ASP A 32 -3.05 -13.02 -4.68
CA ASP A 32 -2.80 -12.27 -5.91
C ASP A 32 -3.53 -10.93 -5.92
N GLN A 33 -4.77 -10.88 -5.41
CA GLN A 33 -5.51 -9.63 -5.25
C GLN A 33 -4.82 -8.67 -4.27
N VAL A 34 -4.33 -9.17 -3.13
CA VAL A 34 -3.65 -8.35 -2.13
C VAL A 34 -2.35 -7.78 -2.70
N ARG A 35 -1.53 -8.62 -3.35
CA ARG A 35 -0.30 -8.20 -4.03
C ARG A 35 -0.58 -7.14 -5.10
N LYS A 36 -1.62 -7.34 -5.92
CA LYS A 36 -2.05 -6.37 -6.92
C LYS A 36 -2.42 -5.03 -6.30
N HIS A 37 -3.19 -5.02 -5.21
CA HIS A 37 -3.57 -3.78 -4.53
C HIS A 37 -2.37 -3.07 -3.91
N ALA A 38 -1.42 -3.81 -3.32
CA ALA A 38 -0.18 -3.25 -2.80
C ALA A 38 0.64 -2.55 -3.90
N LEU A 39 0.81 -3.21 -5.05
CA LEU A 39 1.49 -2.63 -6.22
C LEU A 39 0.75 -1.42 -6.79
N MET A 40 -0.59 -1.42 -6.76
CA MET A 40 -1.38 -0.25 -7.16
C MET A 40 -1.13 0.94 -6.23
N VAL A 41 -1.07 0.74 -4.91
CA VAL A 41 -0.75 1.82 -3.96
C VAL A 41 0.61 2.44 -4.29
N VAL A 42 1.65 1.62 -4.51
CA VAL A 42 3.00 2.12 -4.85
C VAL A 42 2.99 2.93 -6.15
N THR A 43 2.37 2.39 -7.20
CA THR A 43 2.39 3.03 -8.52
C THR A 43 1.53 4.29 -8.57
N GLU A 44 0.42 4.35 -7.85
CA GLU A 44 -0.42 5.55 -7.77
C GLU A 44 0.20 6.64 -6.89
N VAL A 45 0.89 6.29 -5.81
CA VAL A 45 1.71 7.24 -5.04
C VAL A 45 2.81 7.81 -5.93
N ALA A 46 3.54 6.97 -6.67
CA ALA A 46 4.58 7.42 -7.60
C ALA A 46 4.04 8.41 -8.63
N GLN A 47 2.91 8.06 -9.26
CA GLN A 47 2.24 8.95 -10.20
C GLN A 47 1.84 10.27 -9.55
N ALA A 48 1.31 10.24 -8.33
CA ALA A 48 0.85 11.43 -7.63
C ALA A 48 2.03 12.37 -7.31
N VAL A 49 3.08 11.88 -6.64
CA VAL A 49 4.22 12.70 -6.19
C VAL A 49 5.07 13.22 -7.36
N ALA A 50 5.04 12.55 -8.51
CA ALA A 50 5.66 13.03 -9.74
C ALA A 50 4.95 14.26 -10.36
N ASN A 51 3.71 14.59 -9.93
CA ASN A 51 3.01 15.77 -10.45
C ASN A 51 3.56 17.07 -9.88
N ARG A 52 3.84 18.01 -10.77
CA ARG A 52 4.25 19.38 -10.42
C ARG A 52 3.07 20.23 -9.93
N ASP A 53 1.86 19.95 -10.41
CA ASP A 53 0.64 20.62 -9.95
C ASP A 53 0.24 20.05 -8.58
N ARG A 54 0.35 20.90 -7.55
CA ARG A 54 -0.02 20.57 -6.17
C ARG A 54 -1.48 20.16 -6.03
N LYS A 55 -2.42 20.85 -6.69
CA LYS A 55 -3.85 20.53 -6.58
C LYS A 55 -4.13 19.17 -7.19
N PHE A 56 -3.54 18.88 -8.35
CA PHE A 56 -3.72 17.60 -9.01
C PHE A 56 -3.06 16.45 -8.24
N ARG A 57 -1.86 16.67 -7.69
CA ARG A 57 -1.22 15.74 -6.76
C ARG A 57 -2.13 15.40 -5.59
N ASP A 58 -2.68 16.41 -4.91
CA ASP A 58 -3.50 16.19 -3.72
C ASP A 58 -4.81 15.47 -4.05
N ILE A 59 -5.38 15.68 -5.25
CA ILE A 59 -6.51 14.90 -5.77
C ILE A 59 -6.13 13.43 -5.97
N LYS A 60 -4.99 13.14 -6.61
CA LYS A 60 -4.50 11.77 -6.79
C LYS A 60 -4.22 11.05 -5.47
N LEU A 61 -3.56 11.74 -4.54
CA LEU A 61 -3.26 11.18 -3.22
C LEU A 61 -4.52 10.84 -2.42
N ARG A 62 -5.60 11.61 -2.55
CA ARG A 62 -6.91 11.24 -1.98
C ARG A 62 -7.48 9.95 -2.57
N GLY A 63 -7.27 9.71 -3.86
CA GLY A 63 -7.66 8.44 -4.50
C GLY A 63 -6.94 7.23 -3.91
N VAL A 64 -5.67 7.39 -3.53
CA VAL A 64 -4.86 6.34 -2.89
C VAL A 64 -5.43 5.92 -1.53
N VAL A 65 -6.06 6.83 -0.77
CA VAL A 65 -6.68 6.50 0.54
C VAL A 65 -7.68 5.35 0.39
N ASN A 66 -8.55 5.41 -0.62
CA ASN A 66 -9.55 4.36 -0.86
C ASN A 66 -8.90 3.02 -1.22
N MET A 67 -7.78 3.03 -1.94
CA MET A 67 -7.02 1.82 -2.27
C MET A 67 -6.38 1.21 -1.02
N ILE A 68 -5.86 2.04 -0.12
CA ILE A 68 -5.31 1.59 1.15
C ILE A 68 -6.41 0.96 2.03
N VAL A 69 -7.61 1.57 2.09
CA VAL A 69 -8.75 1.00 2.84
C VAL A 69 -9.14 -0.38 2.30
N ALA A 70 -9.20 -0.54 0.98
CA ALA A 70 -9.45 -1.83 0.36
C ALA A 70 -8.34 -2.84 0.68
N LEU A 71 -7.07 -2.45 0.57
CA LEU A 71 -5.93 -3.30 0.86
C LEU A 71 -5.91 -3.79 2.32
N ARG A 72 -6.15 -2.91 3.29
CA ARG A 72 -6.24 -3.27 4.72
C ARG A 72 -7.37 -4.26 5.00
N SER A 73 -8.50 -4.10 4.30
CA SER A 73 -9.61 -5.06 4.37
C SER A 73 -9.20 -6.44 3.84
N LEU A 74 -8.46 -6.48 2.72
CA LEU A 74 -7.96 -7.74 2.15
C LEU A 74 -6.87 -8.39 3.04
N LEU A 75 -6.00 -7.60 3.67
CA LEU A 75 -5.04 -8.09 4.66
C LEU A 75 -5.74 -8.74 5.86
N SER A 76 -6.84 -8.15 6.33
CA SER A 76 -7.66 -8.73 7.40
C SER A 76 -8.27 -10.07 6.98
N LEU A 77 -8.67 -10.23 5.72
CA LEU A 77 -9.14 -11.51 5.18
C LEU A 77 -8.01 -12.56 5.08
N LEU A 78 -6.80 -12.17 4.67
CA LEU A 78 -5.66 -13.08 4.65
C LEU A 78 -5.30 -13.57 6.06
N TRP A 79 -5.27 -12.65 7.02
CA TRP A 79 -5.04 -12.98 8.42
C TRP A 79 -6.11 -13.92 8.97
N ALA A 80 -7.40 -13.62 8.75
CA ALA A 80 -8.50 -14.47 9.19
C ALA A 80 -8.50 -15.87 8.55
N ARG A 81 -7.80 -16.05 7.42
CA ARG A 81 -7.60 -17.34 6.75
C ARG A 81 -6.28 -18.02 7.11
N GLU A 82 -5.57 -17.50 8.11
CA GLU A 82 -4.27 -18.01 8.56
C GLU A 82 -3.17 -17.96 7.48
N ALA A 83 -3.36 -17.13 6.44
CA ALA A 83 -2.38 -16.93 5.37
C ALA A 83 -1.32 -15.86 5.73
N LEU A 84 -1.59 -15.06 6.77
CA LEU A 84 -0.63 -14.14 7.38
C LEU A 84 -0.54 -14.43 8.87
N ALA A 85 0.68 -14.50 9.39
CA ALA A 85 0.93 -14.54 10.83
C ALA A 85 0.56 -13.20 11.49
N ASP A 86 0.20 -13.24 12.78
CA ASP A 86 -0.20 -12.06 13.57
C ASP A 86 0.81 -10.91 13.48
N GLU A 87 2.11 -11.22 13.57
CA GLU A 87 3.19 -10.25 13.47
C GLU A 87 3.23 -9.59 12.08
N ALA A 88 3.11 -10.38 11.01
CA ALA A 88 3.11 -9.89 9.64
C ALA A 88 1.87 -9.03 9.36
N PHE A 89 0.70 -9.48 9.81
CA PHE A 89 -0.54 -8.72 9.69
C PHE A 89 -0.45 -7.38 10.45
N GLY A 90 -0.03 -7.40 11.72
CA GLY A 90 0.10 -6.20 12.54
C GLY A 90 1.10 -5.19 11.95
N LYS A 91 2.25 -5.67 11.46
CA LYS A 91 3.25 -4.83 10.77
C LYS A 91 2.67 -4.18 9.51
N LEU A 92 2.05 -4.97 8.63
CA LEU A 92 1.51 -4.49 7.36
C LEU A 92 0.33 -3.53 7.56
N ASP A 93 -0.63 -3.88 8.41
CA ASP A 93 -1.80 -3.04 8.68
C ASP A 93 -1.38 -1.68 9.25
N SER A 94 -0.44 -1.68 10.21
CA SER A 94 0.12 -0.45 10.80
C SER A 94 0.87 0.40 9.76
N ALA A 95 1.64 -0.23 8.86
CA ALA A 95 2.36 0.49 7.81
C ALA A 95 1.40 1.19 6.85
N TYR A 96 0.34 0.50 6.42
CA TYR A 96 -0.67 1.07 5.53
C TYR A 96 -1.56 2.11 6.22
N GLU A 97 -1.88 1.94 7.51
CA GLU A 97 -2.54 2.96 8.31
C GLU A 97 -1.71 4.24 8.39
N ALA A 98 -0.43 4.11 8.75
CA ALA A 98 0.49 5.23 8.85
C ALA A 98 0.66 5.95 7.50
N LEU A 99 0.70 5.19 6.40
CA LEU A 99 0.75 5.75 5.04
C LEU A 99 -0.52 6.56 4.75
N SER A 100 -1.71 6.01 5.04
CA SER A 100 -2.98 6.73 4.84
C SER A 100 -3.07 8.00 5.69
N GLY A 101 -2.52 8.01 6.90
CA GLY A 101 -2.51 9.18 7.77
C GLY A 101 -1.68 10.36 7.24
N LYS A 102 -0.78 10.12 6.28
CA LYS A 102 0.05 11.14 5.62
C LYS A 102 -0.58 11.72 4.36
N LEU A 103 -1.65 11.12 3.86
CA LEU A 103 -2.34 11.56 2.64
C LEU A 103 -3.26 12.75 2.95
N PRO A 104 -3.48 13.67 1.98
CA PRO A 104 -4.45 14.75 2.13
C PRO A 104 -5.88 14.22 2.35
N ARG A 105 -6.67 14.91 3.19
CA ARG A 105 -8.09 14.62 3.41
C ARG A 105 -9.01 15.20 2.34
#